data_AF-A0A1M3N4B3-F1
#
_entry.id   AF-A0A1M3N4B3-F1
#
_cell.length_a   1.000
_cell.length_b   1.000
_cell.length_c   1.000
_cell.angle_alpha   90.00
_cell.angle_beta   90.00
_cell.angle_gamma   90.00
#
_symmetry.space_group_name_H-M   'P 1'
#
loop_
_entity.id
_entity.type
_entity.pdbx_description
1 polymer ?
#
loop_
_entity_poly.entity_id
_entity_poly.type
_entity_poly.pdbx_seq_one_letter_code
_entity_poly.pdbx_strand_id
1 'polypeptide(L)'
;MDRRAFLKDAAVTLLVLPFGTFLVHCGNDKKAATEEDDTPPDAPPRKEGSNGRYTSSETDGHSHSIMVPLAAFKEEAPVGGITGLTTEAQSHQHRFTIDQEALRRVGEGEIAKIETDIQAEHTHVFTIVKL
;
A
#
# COMPACT_ATOMS: atom_id res chain seq x y z
N MET A 1 24.69 53.90 -50.37
CA MET A 1 24.08 55.10 -49.74
C MET A 1 22.62 54.99 -50.11
N ASP A 2 21.69 54.61 -49.23
CA ASP A 2 21.30 55.17 -47.94
C ASP A 2 20.01 54.40 -47.53
N ARG A 3 19.48 54.29 -46.31
CA ARG A 3 19.79 54.72 -44.95
C ARG A 3 18.88 53.88 -44.04
N ARG A 4 19.39 53.54 -42.87
CA ARG A 4 18.70 52.85 -41.77
C ARG A 4 17.53 53.68 -41.21
N ALA A 5 16.44 53.01 -40.84
CA ALA A 5 15.48 53.36 -39.78
C ALA A 5 14.65 52.09 -39.53
N PHE A 6 14.81 51.28 -38.48
CA PHE A 6 14.93 51.48 -37.03
C PHE A 6 13.71 52.18 -36.42
N LEU A 7 13.08 51.49 -35.45
CA LEU A 7 12.00 51.89 -34.51
C LEU A 7 10.58 51.64 -35.06
N LYS A 8 9.63 51.01 -34.35
CA LYS A 8 9.42 50.81 -32.90
C LYS A 8 8.30 49.78 -32.67
N ASP A 9 8.36 49.09 -31.54
CA ASP A 9 7.27 48.68 -30.65
C ASP A 9 5.89 48.30 -31.25
N ALA A 10 5.51 47.03 -31.04
CA ALA A 10 4.44 46.73 -30.08
C ALA A 10 4.40 45.22 -29.82
N ALA A 11 4.79 44.85 -28.60
CA ALA A 11 4.54 43.54 -28.03
C ALA A 11 3.03 43.30 -27.90
N VAL A 12 2.52 42.21 -28.46
CA VAL A 12 1.35 41.52 -27.90
C VAL A 12 1.62 40.03 -27.95
N THR A 13 2.10 39.54 -26.82
CA THR A 13 2.16 38.14 -26.42
C THR A 13 0.75 37.53 -26.51
N LEU A 14 0.45 36.76 -27.55
CA LEU A 14 -0.73 35.91 -27.56
C LEU A 14 -0.34 34.53 -27.05
N LEU A 15 -0.33 34.41 -25.72
CA LEU A 15 -0.18 33.16 -24.99
C LEU A 15 -1.48 32.36 -25.15
N VAL A 16 -1.60 31.61 -26.25
CA VAL A 16 -2.68 30.64 -26.43
C VAL A 16 -2.26 29.36 -25.71
N LEU A 17 -2.72 29.21 -24.48
CA LEU A 17 -2.66 27.97 -23.70
C LEU A 17 -3.63 26.95 -24.31
N PRO A 18 -3.17 25.80 -24.83
CA PRO A 18 -4.02 24.63 -24.87
C PRO A 18 -4.12 24.08 -23.44
N PHE A 19 -5.19 24.45 -22.75
CA PHE A 19 -5.69 23.69 -21.62
C PHE A 19 -6.16 22.31 -22.11
N GLY A 20 -5.69 21.25 -21.43
CA GLY A 20 -6.12 19.87 -21.66
C GLY A 20 -5.34 19.22 -22.80
N THR A 21 -4.51 18.22 -22.57
CA THR A 21 -4.79 17.01 -21.80
C THR A 21 -3.54 16.59 -21.02
N PHE A 22 -3.52 16.89 -19.73
CA PHE A 22 -2.65 16.17 -18.80
C PHE A 22 -3.32 14.80 -18.63
N LEU A 23 -2.94 13.83 -19.48
CA LEU A 23 -3.17 12.42 -19.18
C LEU A 23 -2.30 12.11 -17.96
N VAL A 24 -2.85 12.37 -16.77
CA VAL A 24 -2.44 11.63 -15.58
C VAL A 24 -2.77 10.18 -15.91
N HIS A 25 -1.78 9.48 -16.43
CA HIS A 25 -1.77 8.02 -16.43
C HIS A 25 -1.61 7.62 -14.97
N CYS A 26 -2.72 7.65 -14.22
CA CYS A 26 -2.85 6.77 -13.07
C CYS A 26 -2.81 5.38 -13.68
N GLY A 27 -1.62 4.78 -13.70
CA GLY A 27 -1.44 3.36 -13.91
C GLY A 27 -2.23 2.66 -12.83
N ASN A 28 -3.50 2.40 -13.13
CA ASN A 28 -4.36 1.50 -12.39
C ASN A 28 -3.93 0.07 -12.74
N ASP A 29 -2.65 -0.21 -12.54
CA ASP A 29 -2.19 -1.57 -12.41
C ASP A 29 -2.59 -1.97 -10.99
N LYS A 30 -3.88 -2.28 -10.83
CA LYS A 30 -4.25 -3.31 -9.86
C LYS A 30 -3.59 -4.57 -10.37
N LYS A 31 -2.28 -4.72 -10.11
CA LYS A 31 -1.73 -6.03 -9.91
C LYS A 31 -2.55 -6.58 -8.75
N ALA A 32 -3.52 -7.41 -9.09
CA ALA A 32 -3.89 -8.48 -8.19
C ALA A 32 -2.56 -9.02 -7.67
N ALA A 33 -2.37 -8.99 -6.36
CA ALA A 33 -1.22 -9.60 -5.73
C ALA A 33 -1.35 -11.11 -6.00
N THR A 34 -0.96 -11.54 -7.20
CA THR A 34 -0.74 -12.93 -7.54
C THR A 34 0.47 -13.36 -6.73
N GLU A 35 0.15 -13.92 -5.57
CA GLU A 35 0.82 -14.83 -4.64
C GLU A 35 2.36 -14.87 -4.49
N GLU A 36 3.19 -14.41 -5.44
CA GLU A 36 4.64 -14.63 -5.43
C GLU A 36 5.51 -13.36 -5.53
N ASP A 37 4.93 -12.16 -5.48
CA ASP A 37 5.75 -10.94 -5.50
C ASP A 37 6.18 -10.55 -4.07
N ASP A 38 7.39 -10.91 -3.63
CA ASP A 38 7.97 -10.53 -2.31
C ASP A 38 8.31 -9.03 -2.21
N THR A 39 7.63 -8.20 -2.98
CA THR A 39 7.76 -6.75 -2.91
C THR A 39 7.19 -6.23 -1.59
N PRO A 40 7.93 -5.34 -0.89
CA PRO A 40 7.39 -4.60 0.24
C PRO A 40 6.11 -3.86 -0.17
N PRO A 41 5.19 -3.61 0.77
CA PRO A 41 3.98 -2.85 0.46
C PRO A 41 4.34 -1.45 -0.05
N ASP A 42 3.62 -0.95 -1.06
CA ASP A 42 3.86 0.36 -1.70
C ASP A 42 3.89 1.52 -0.70
N ALA A 43 3.17 1.38 0.41
CA ALA A 43 3.27 2.26 1.57
C ALA A 43 3.71 1.44 2.79
N PRO A 44 4.67 1.94 3.59
CA PRO A 44 5.06 1.28 4.82
C PRO A 44 3.86 1.20 5.78
N PRO A 45 3.78 0.14 6.62
CA PRO A 45 2.73 0.04 7.63
C PRO A 45 2.78 1.25 8.57
N ARG A 46 1.66 1.53 9.26
CA ARG A 46 1.58 2.67 10.17
C ARG A 46 1.71 2.19 11.61
N LYS A 47 2.53 2.86 12.42
CA LYS A 47 2.55 2.65 13.87
C LYS A 47 1.38 3.35 14.54
N GLU A 48 0.65 2.62 15.38
CA GLU A 48 -0.45 3.12 16.22
C GLU A 48 -0.24 2.66 17.66
N GLY A 49 0.34 3.53 18.49
CA GLY A 49 0.72 3.20 19.86
C GLY A 49 1.78 2.09 19.91
N SER A 50 1.47 1.00 20.62
CA SER A 50 2.32 -0.19 20.73
C SER A 50 2.08 -1.23 19.63
N ASN A 51 1.31 -0.89 18.58
CA ASN A 51 0.93 -1.80 17.51
C ASN A 51 1.37 -1.26 16.14
N GLY A 52 1.56 -2.17 15.19
CA GLY A 52 1.58 -1.87 13.76
C GLY A 52 0.22 -2.12 13.13
N ARG A 53 -0.27 -1.15 12.36
CA ARG A 53 -1.47 -1.26 11.53
C ARG A 53 -1.08 -1.66 10.11
N TYR A 54 -1.59 -2.80 9.68
CA TYR A 54 -1.38 -3.35 8.34
C TYR A 54 -2.70 -3.32 7.60
N THR A 55 -2.66 -2.95 6.31
CA THR A 55 -3.82 -2.99 5.41
C THR A 55 -3.58 -4.09 4.39
N SER A 56 -4.60 -4.87 4.10
CA SER A 56 -4.49 -5.95 3.13
C SER A 56 -4.44 -5.44 1.69
N SER A 57 -4.21 -6.36 0.75
CA SER A 57 -4.61 -6.21 -0.64
C SER A 57 -6.08 -5.80 -0.76
N GLU A 58 -6.39 -5.10 -1.86
CA GLU A 58 -7.76 -4.86 -2.27
C GLU A 58 -8.27 -6.06 -3.08
N THR A 59 -9.32 -6.70 -2.58
CA THR A 59 -10.04 -7.80 -3.24
C THR A 59 -11.51 -7.39 -3.30
N ASP A 60 -12.17 -7.59 -4.43
CA ASP A 60 -13.60 -7.26 -4.63
C ASP A 60 -14.02 -5.82 -4.26
N GLY A 61 -13.08 -4.88 -4.34
CA GLY A 61 -13.34 -3.46 -4.11
C GLY A 61 -13.28 -3.00 -2.66
N HIS A 62 -12.76 -3.81 -1.73
CA HIS A 62 -12.39 -3.36 -0.38
C HIS A 62 -11.09 -4.01 0.11
N SER A 63 -10.60 -3.47 1.22
CA SER A 63 -9.45 -3.98 1.98
C SER A 63 -9.82 -4.05 3.45
N HIS A 64 -9.15 -4.90 4.22
CA HIS A 64 -9.25 -4.89 5.66
C HIS A 64 -7.97 -4.42 6.32
N SER A 65 -8.02 -4.17 7.63
CA SER A 65 -6.86 -3.87 8.43
C SER A 65 -6.75 -4.79 9.63
N ILE A 66 -5.50 -5.01 10.08
CA ILE A 66 -5.19 -5.75 11.30
C ILE A 66 -4.22 -4.93 12.15
N MET A 67 -4.24 -5.21 13.46
CA MET A 67 -3.30 -4.65 14.42
C MET A 67 -2.42 -5.77 14.95
N VAL A 68 -1.10 -5.64 14.76
CA VAL A 68 -0.12 -6.59 15.30
C VAL A 68 0.71 -5.88 16.38
N PRO A 69 0.76 -6.39 17.62
CA PRO A 69 1.60 -5.82 18.66
C PRO A 69 3.07 -5.79 18.24
N LEU A 70 3.76 -4.67 18.40
CA LEU A 70 5.18 -4.56 18.04
C LEU A 70 6.07 -5.51 18.87
N ALA A 71 5.60 -5.90 20.06
CA ALA A 71 6.28 -6.89 20.90
C ALA A 71 6.26 -8.30 20.28
N ALA A 72 5.32 -8.59 19.37
CA ALA A 72 5.21 -9.89 18.72
C ALA A 72 6.37 -10.21 17.77
N PHE A 73 7.08 -9.19 17.29
CA PHE A 73 8.23 -9.31 16.40
C PHE A 73 9.58 -9.35 17.14
N LYS A 74 9.58 -9.52 18.46
CA LYS A 74 10.81 -9.65 19.26
C LYS A 74 11.25 -11.12 19.35
N GLU A 75 12.45 -11.37 19.87
CA GLU A 75 13.01 -12.73 20.04
C GLU A 75 12.05 -13.70 20.77
N GLU A 76 11.21 -13.18 21.66
CA GLU A 76 10.15 -13.92 22.35
C GLU A 76 8.82 -13.83 21.58
N ALA A 77 8.82 -14.20 20.30
CA ALA A 77 7.59 -14.26 19.51
C ALA A 77 6.58 -15.20 20.18
N PRO A 78 5.28 -14.82 20.28
CA PRO A 78 4.26 -15.62 20.97
C PRO A 78 4.26 -17.09 20.52
N VAL A 79 4.35 -18.00 21.49
CA VAL A 79 4.25 -19.44 21.22
C VAL A 79 2.87 -19.74 20.65
N GLY A 80 2.81 -20.26 19.43
CA GLY A 80 1.57 -20.49 18.69
C GLY A 80 1.15 -19.35 17.75
N GLY A 81 1.92 -18.27 17.66
CA GLY A 81 1.64 -17.16 16.74
C GLY A 81 0.51 -16.24 17.21
N ILE A 82 -0.10 -15.54 16.27
CA ILE A 82 -1.21 -14.60 16.48
C ILE A 82 -2.34 -14.95 15.53
N THR A 83 -3.53 -15.16 16.08
CA THR A 83 -4.77 -15.24 15.31
C THR A 83 -5.72 -14.13 15.74
N GLY A 84 -6.44 -13.57 14.78
CA GLY A 84 -7.42 -12.53 15.05
C GLY A 84 -8.43 -12.39 13.93
N LEU A 85 -9.32 -11.41 14.10
CA LEU A 85 -10.23 -10.97 13.04
C LEU A 85 -9.71 -9.65 12.45
N THR A 86 -9.92 -9.47 11.16
CA THR A 86 -9.70 -8.19 10.49
C THR A 86 -10.75 -7.16 10.92
N THR A 87 -10.55 -5.88 10.58
CA THR A 87 -11.64 -4.88 10.66
C THR A 87 -12.84 -5.32 9.84
N GLU A 88 -14.05 -4.91 10.23
CA GLU A 88 -15.23 -5.10 9.39
C GLU A 88 -15.20 -4.14 8.20
N ALA A 89 -15.38 -4.68 6.99
CA ALA A 89 -15.54 -3.91 5.77
C ALA A 89 -16.60 -4.63 4.90
N GLN A 90 -17.46 -3.86 4.24
CA GLN A 90 -18.58 -4.41 3.45
C GLN A 90 -19.41 -5.51 4.14
N SER A 91 -19.59 -5.39 5.47
CA SER A 91 -20.39 -6.30 6.30
C SER A 91 -19.79 -7.69 6.57
N HIS A 92 -18.47 -7.89 6.37
CA HIS A 92 -17.78 -9.09 6.86
C HIS A 92 -16.37 -8.81 7.40
N GLN A 93 -15.79 -9.83 8.03
CA GLN A 93 -14.44 -9.87 8.57
C GLN A 93 -13.81 -11.18 8.14
N HIS A 94 -12.49 -11.21 7.99
CA HIS A 94 -11.75 -12.44 7.82
C HIS A 94 -10.98 -12.80 9.08
N ARG A 95 -10.69 -14.08 9.27
CA ARG A 95 -9.69 -14.55 10.23
C ARG A 95 -8.33 -14.53 9.57
N PHE A 96 -7.33 -14.03 10.29
CA PHE A 96 -5.93 -14.15 9.91
C PHE A 96 -5.18 -14.96 10.96
N THR A 97 -4.12 -15.64 10.52
CA THR A 97 -3.17 -16.32 11.41
C THR A 97 -1.75 -16.00 10.96
N ILE A 98 -0.96 -15.43 11.86
CA ILE A 98 0.49 -15.23 11.68
C ILE A 98 1.17 -16.24 12.59
N ASP A 99 1.81 -17.26 12.01
CA ASP A 99 2.52 -18.25 12.81
C ASP A 99 3.78 -17.65 13.50
N GLN A 100 4.31 -18.40 14.46
CA GLN A 100 5.46 -17.97 15.25
C GLN A 100 6.72 -17.81 14.39
N GLU A 101 6.90 -18.63 13.36
CA GLU A 101 8.06 -18.57 12.49
C GLU A 101 8.03 -17.29 11.65
N ALA A 102 6.89 -16.95 11.05
CA ALA A 102 6.67 -15.73 10.32
C ALA A 102 6.91 -14.50 11.21
N LEU A 103 6.42 -14.49 12.45
CA LEU A 103 6.70 -13.41 13.41
C LEU A 103 8.20 -13.25 13.71
N ARG A 104 8.93 -14.36 13.87
CA ARG A 104 10.39 -14.35 14.09
C ARG A 104 11.12 -13.82 12.86
N ARG A 105 10.80 -14.32 11.66
CA ARG A 105 11.39 -13.88 10.38
C ARG A 105 11.17 -12.38 10.16
N VAL A 106 9.96 -11.90 10.39
CA VAL A 106 9.68 -10.44 10.36
C VAL A 106 10.49 -9.70 11.41
N GLY A 107 10.64 -10.25 12.62
CA GLY A 107 11.52 -9.72 13.66
C GLY A 107 12.98 -9.54 13.23
N GLU A 108 13.46 -10.41 12.35
CA GLU A 108 14.80 -10.41 11.73
C GLU A 108 14.90 -9.48 10.51
N GLY A 109 13.80 -8.86 10.09
CA GLY A 109 13.73 -7.91 8.98
C GLY A 109 13.25 -8.52 7.66
N GLU A 110 12.79 -9.77 7.67
CA GLU A 110 12.17 -10.38 6.50
C GLU A 110 10.71 -9.91 6.30
N ILE A 111 10.16 -10.27 5.15
CA ILE A 111 8.78 -9.99 4.77
C ILE A 111 7.97 -11.28 4.95
N ALA A 112 6.79 -11.19 5.54
CA ALA A 112 5.85 -12.32 5.61
C ALA A 112 4.53 -11.95 4.92
N LYS A 113 4.06 -12.82 4.02
CA LYS A 113 2.73 -12.72 3.43
C LYS A 113 1.75 -13.60 4.20
N ILE A 114 0.63 -13.03 4.61
CA ILE A 114 -0.40 -13.70 5.39
C ILE A 114 -1.70 -13.64 4.62
N GLU A 115 -2.17 -14.79 4.16
CA GLU A 115 -3.49 -14.94 3.59
C GLU A 115 -4.52 -15.15 4.71
N THR A 116 -5.69 -14.54 4.55
CA THR A 116 -6.81 -14.78 5.45
C THR A 116 -7.56 -16.06 5.12
N ASP A 117 -8.49 -16.47 5.98
CA ASP A 117 -9.48 -17.46 5.58
C ASP A 117 -10.41 -16.93 4.47
N ILE A 118 -11.07 -17.89 3.80
CA ILE A 118 -12.12 -17.61 2.83
C ILE A 118 -13.38 -17.21 3.60
N GLN A 119 -13.78 -15.96 3.44
CA GLN A 119 -15.05 -15.44 3.93
C GLN A 119 -15.72 -14.67 2.80
N ALA A 120 -17.04 -14.85 2.63
CA ALA A 120 -17.78 -14.23 1.52
C ALA A 120 -17.12 -14.48 0.14
N GLU A 121 -16.66 -15.72 -0.08
CA GLU A 121 -16.11 -16.22 -1.34
C GLU A 121 -14.72 -15.70 -1.77
N HIS A 122 -14.04 -14.89 -0.94
CA HIS A 122 -12.67 -14.41 -1.24
C HIS A 122 -11.74 -14.43 -0.02
N THR A 123 -10.45 -14.18 -0.28
CA THR A 123 -9.40 -13.97 0.72
C THR A 123 -8.74 -12.61 0.53
N HIS A 124 -7.97 -12.20 1.54
CA HIS A 124 -7.08 -11.04 1.47
C HIS A 124 -5.67 -11.43 1.86
N VAL A 125 -4.69 -10.72 1.29
CA VAL A 125 -3.27 -10.91 1.61
C VAL A 125 -2.75 -9.71 2.38
N PHE A 126 -2.09 -9.94 3.50
CA PHE A 126 -1.35 -8.93 4.24
C PHE A 126 0.15 -9.11 4.03
N THR A 127 0.85 -8.04 3.67
CA THR A 127 2.31 -8.00 3.68
C THR A 127 2.79 -7.42 5.02
N ILE A 128 3.40 -8.27 5.84
CA ILE A 128 3.88 -7.94 7.18
C ILE A 128 5.38 -7.69 7.12
N VAL A 129 5.79 -6.52 7.61
CA VAL A 129 7.18 -6.09 7.72
C VAL A 129 7.40 -5.41 9.07
N LYS A 130 8.63 -5.43 9.58
CA LYS A 130 8.96 -4.77 10.83
C LYS A 130 8.89 -3.25 10.70
N LEU A 131 8.28 -2.61 11.71
CA LEU A 131 8.20 -1.14 11.88
C LEU A 131 9.37 -0.58 12.67
#